data_AF-D2RPE1-F1
#
_entry.id   AF-D2RPE1-F1
#
_cell.length_a   1.000
_cell.length_b   1.000
_cell.length_c   1.000
_cell.angle_alpha   90.00
_cell.angle_beta   90.00
_cell.angle_gamma   90.00
#
_symmetry.space_group_name_H-M   'P 1'
#
loop_
_entity.id
_entity.type
_entity.pdbx_description
1 polymer ?
#
loop_
_entity_poly.entity_id
_entity_poly.type
_entity_poly.pdbx_seq_one_letter_code
_entity_poly.pdbx_strand_id
1 'polypeptide(L)'
;MSGEHVQGGVVDRGIEDLAATALAGLAGGAGFGVALYAFGLLESVGILVGRPGLLSGLSVLLVASVIGAFAYRLLGTVSHLEEDVADPITGLTLGACFGLAVWGLGVALALPLWLRLLGWTPPVPYLHWQSLVALLVYGVLVGPASPLAERYVRF
;
A
#
# COMPACT_ATOMS: atom_id res chain seq x y z
N MET A 1 -21.02 1.99 37.76
CA MET A 1 -21.14 2.74 36.49
C MET A 1 -19.75 3.12 35.97
N SER A 2 -18.91 2.14 35.63
CA SER A 2 -17.50 2.36 35.23
C SER A 2 -17.14 1.72 33.88
N GLY A 3 -18.12 1.14 33.16
CA GLY A 3 -17.90 0.41 31.91
C GLY A 3 -18.03 1.27 30.65
N GLU A 4 -18.89 2.29 30.65
CA GLU A 4 -19.17 3.09 29.44
C GLU A 4 -17.98 3.98 29.03
N HIS A 5 -17.20 4.50 29.97
CA HIS A 5 -16.00 5.30 29.65
C HIS A 5 -14.83 4.47 29.10
N VAL A 6 -14.72 3.20 29.47
CA VAL A 6 -13.65 2.31 28.97
C VAL A 6 -13.98 1.82 27.56
N GLN A 7 -15.26 1.56 27.28
CA GLN A 7 -15.70 1.05 25.99
C GLN A 7 -15.66 2.13 24.88
N GLY A 8 -15.99 3.39 25.21
CA GLY A 8 -15.84 4.51 24.27
C GLY A 8 -14.38 4.75 23.84
N GLY A 9 -13.45 4.73 24.80
CA GLY A 9 -12.03 4.96 24.51
C GLY A 9 -11.34 3.85 23.68
N VAL A 10 -11.87 2.63 23.65
CA VAL A 10 -11.36 1.55 22.78
C VAL A 10 -11.90 1.70 21.36
N VAL A 11 -13.17 2.11 21.21
CA VAL A 11 -13.80 2.31 19.91
C VAL A 11 -13.18 3.52 19.18
N ASP A 12 -12.95 4.64 19.88
CA ASP A 12 -12.36 5.83 19.27
C ASP A 12 -10.93 5.58 18.77
N ARG A 13 -10.08 4.91 19.56
CA ARG A 13 -8.73 4.54 19.13
C ARG A 13 -8.74 3.62 17.90
N GLY A 14 -9.67 2.66 17.86
CA GLY A 14 -9.83 1.79 16.71
C GLY A 14 -10.18 2.56 15.43
N ILE A 15 -11.07 3.55 15.52
CA ILE A 15 -11.46 4.41 14.38
C ILE A 15 -10.30 5.29 13.94
N GLU A 16 -9.57 5.90 14.88
CA GLU A 16 -8.40 6.74 14.61
C GLU A 16 -7.31 5.96 13.86
N ASP A 17 -7.02 4.74 14.30
CA ASP A 17 -6.01 3.94 13.63
C ASP A 17 -6.44 3.53 12.21
N LEU A 18 -7.73 3.18 12.01
CA LEU A 18 -8.28 2.85 10.69
C LEU A 18 -8.17 4.05 9.74
N ALA A 19 -8.48 5.25 10.24
CA ALA A 19 -8.34 6.49 9.49
C ALA A 19 -6.88 6.79 9.15
N ALA A 20 -5.96 6.61 10.11
CA ALA A 20 -4.52 6.75 9.90
C ALA A 20 -4.00 5.79 8.82
N THR A 21 -4.46 4.53 8.85
CA THR A 21 -4.09 3.51 7.85
C THR A 21 -4.59 3.90 6.46
N ALA A 22 -5.84 4.37 6.36
CA ALA A 22 -6.40 4.84 5.09
C ALA A 22 -5.64 6.06 4.55
N LEU A 23 -5.31 7.03 5.41
CA LEU A 23 -4.53 8.21 5.04
C LEU A 23 -3.10 7.84 4.59
N ALA A 24 -2.44 6.92 5.29
CA ALA A 24 -1.13 6.41 4.88
C ALA A 24 -1.20 5.73 3.51
N GLY A 25 -2.23 4.91 3.26
CA GLY A 25 -2.48 4.29 1.95
C GLY A 25 -2.77 5.31 0.85
N LEU A 26 -3.52 6.38 1.14
CA LEU A 26 -3.76 7.45 0.20
C LEU A 26 -2.50 8.26 -0.11
N ALA A 27 -1.70 8.60 0.91
CA ALA A 27 -0.44 9.32 0.73
C ALA A 27 0.58 8.50 -0.05
N GLY A 28 0.74 7.22 0.31
CA GLY A 28 1.55 6.26 -0.44
C GLY A 28 1.05 6.11 -1.87
N GLY A 29 -0.27 5.94 -2.05
CA GLY A 29 -0.91 5.82 -3.36
C GLY A 29 -0.77 7.06 -4.24
N ALA A 30 -0.82 8.25 -3.65
CA ALA A 30 -0.55 9.50 -4.35
C ALA A 30 0.93 9.56 -4.81
N GLY A 31 1.88 9.22 -3.93
CA GLY A 31 3.30 9.12 -4.29
C GLY A 31 3.56 8.11 -5.41
N PHE A 32 2.95 6.93 -5.30
CA PHE A 32 2.99 5.88 -6.32
C PHE A 32 2.38 6.36 -7.65
N GLY A 33 1.25 7.05 -7.60
CA GLY A 33 0.59 7.64 -8.75
C GLY A 33 1.45 8.70 -9.44
N VAL A 34 2.09 9.58 -8.69
CA VAL A 34 3.03 10.58 -9.23
C VAL A 34 4.20 9.89 -9.92
N ALA A 35 4.76 8.84 -9.31
CA ALA A 35 5.84 8.07 -9.92
C ALA A 35 5.40 7.44 -11.26
N LEU A 36 4.25 6.77 -11.29
CA LEU A 36 3.71 6.17 -12.52
C LEU A 36 3.34 7.21 -13.59
N TYR A 37 2.87 8.39 -13.18
CA TYR A 37 2.60 9.51 -14.08
C TYR A 37 3.89 9.98 -14.74
N ALA A 38 4.96 10.16 -13.96
CA ALA A 38 6.27 10.55 -14.48
C ALA A 38 6.85 9.52 -15.47
N PHE A 39 6.53 8.24 -15.29
CA PHE A 39 6.93 7.17 -16.22
C PHE A 39 5.94 6.94 -17.38
N GLY A 40 4.83 7.67 -17.45
CA GLY A 40 3.81 7.49 -18.50
C GLY A 40 3.04 6.16 -18.41
N LEU A 41 3.02 5.51 -17.24
CA LEU A 41 2.45 4.17 -17.04
C LEU A 41 1.00 4.20 -16.51
N LEU A 42 0.51 5.37 -16.14
CA LEU A 42 -0.77 5.52 -15.45
C LEU A 42 -1.96 5.13 -16.35
N GLU A 43 -1.84 5.38 -17.65
CA GLU A 43 -2.84 4.96 -18.64
C GLU A 43 -2.86 3.43 -18.83
N SER A 44 -1.68 2.77 -18.73
CA SER A 44 -1.59 1.31 -18.78
C SER A 44 -2.35 0.64 -17.63
N VAL A 45 -2.41 1.27 -16.46
CA VAL A 45 -3.22 0.78 -15.33
C VAL A 45 -4.72 0.82 -15.65
N GLY A 46 -5.19 1.86 -16.35
CA GLY A 46 -6.60 1.94 -16.78
C GLY A 46 -6.97 0.84 -17.78
N ILE A 47 -6.04 0.50 -18.68
CA ILE A 47 -6.22 -0.59 -19.66
C ILE A 47 -6.41 -1.95 -18.95
N LEU A 48 -5.75 -2.19 -17.82
CA LEU A 48 -5.90 -3.44 -17.06
C LEU A 48 -7.34 -3.69 -16.57
N VAL A 49 -8.13 -2.63 -16.39
CA VAL A 49 -9.52 -2.72 -15.93
C VAL A 49 -10.50 -2.54 -17.10
N GLY A 50 -10.01 -2.56 -18.34
CA GLY A 50 -10.82 -2.38 -19.55
C GLY A 50 -11.41 -0.98 -19.70
N ARG A 51 -10.91 0.00 -18.94
CA ARG A 51 -11.33 1.40 -19.01
C ARG A 51 -10.12 2.29 -19.26
N PRO A 52 -9.75 2.54 -20.54
CA PRO A 52 -8.63 3.42 -20.84
C PRO A 52 -8.92 4.83 -20.30
N GLY A 53 -7.90 5.44 -19.68
CA GLY A 53 -8.01 6.78 -19.13
C GLY A 53 -7.14 7.01 -17.89
N LEU A 54 -6.70 8.25 -17.73
CA LEU A 54 -5.90 8.67 -16.58
C LEU A 54 -6.68 8.54 -15.26
N LEU A 55 -7.95 8.97 -15.26
CA LEU A 55 -8.80 8.94 -14.07
C LEU A 55 -9.17 7.53 -13.62
N SER A 56 -9.39 6.60 -14.56
CA SER A 56 -9.65 5.19 -14.25
C SER A 56 -8.39 4.52 -13.69
N GLY A 57 -7.23 4.76 -14.30
CA GLY A 57 -5.95 4.28 -13.77
C GLY A 57 -5.68 4.79 -12.35
N LEU A 58 -5.88 6.10 -12.11
CA LEU A 58 -5.66 6.72 -10.80
C LEU A 58 -6.59 6.18 -9.72
N SER A 59 -7.88 6.03 -10.02
CA SER A 59 -8.87 5.55 -9.04
C SER A 59 -8.60 4.10 -8.63
N VAL A 60 -8.31 3.22 -9.58
CA VAL A 60 -7.90 1.83 -9.32
C VAL A 60 -6.64 1.80 -8.46
N LEU A 61 -5.66 2.66 -8.78
CA LEU A 61 -4.42 2.77 -8.04
C LEU A 61 -4.63 3.16 -6.58
N LEU A 62 -5.44 4.20 -6.34
CA LEU A 62 -5.74 4.69 -4.99
C LEU A 62 -6.47 3.64 -4.16
N VAL A 63 -7.45 2.96 -4.74
CA VAL A 63 -8.16 1.85 -4.07
C VAL A 63 -7.19 0.73 -3.72
N ALA A 64 -6.36 0.29 -4.67
CA ALA A 64 -5.36 -0.74 -4.44
C ALA A 64 -4.33 -0.32 -3.38
N SER A 65 -3.97 0.95 -3.32
CA SER A 65 -3.04 1.51 -2.34
C SER A 65 -3.64 1.50 -0.93
N VAL A 66 -4.91 1.89 -0.78
CA VAL A 66 -5.61 1.77 0.52
C VAL A 66 -5.64 0.30 0.96
N ILE A 67 -6.02 -0.62 0.08
CA ILE A 67 -6.01 -2.07 0.37
C ILE A 67 -4.60 -2.55 0.76
N GLY A 68 -3.57 -2.09 0.05
CA GLY A 68 -2.18 -2.41 0.33
C GLY A 68 -1.72 -1.92 1.70
N ALA A 69 -2.13 -0.73 2.13
CA ALA A 69 -1.83 -0.21 3.47
C ALA A 69 -2.50 -1.02 4.57
N PHE A 70 -3.76 -1.45 4.37
CA PHE A 70 -4.42 -2.38 5.28
C PHE A 70 -3.71 -3.73 5.35
N ALA A 71 -3.26 -4.27 4.21
CA ALA A 71 -2.49 -5.52 4.19
C ALA A 71 -1.16 -5.39 4.92
N TYR A 72 -0.45 -4.28 4.75
CA TYR A 72 0.78 -3.98 5.49
C TYR A 72 0.53 -3.94 7.00
N ARG A 73 -0.50 -3.22 7.43
CA ARG A 73 -0.89 -3.15 8.85
C ARG A 73 -1.25 -4.53 9.41
N LEU A 74 -2.04 -5.32 8.68
CA LEU A 74 -2.41 -6.68 9.10
C LEU A 74 -1.18 -7.57 9.27
N LEU A 75 -0.22 -7.45 8.35
CA LEU A 75 1.05 -8.19 8.45
C LEU A 75 1.83 -7.80 9.71
N GLY A 76 1.86 -6.51 10.05
CA GLY A 76 2.44 -5.99 11.29
C GLY A 76 1.76 -6.52 12.55
N THR A 77 0.44 -6.76 12.53
CA THR A 77 -0.28 -7.35 13.68
C THR A 77 -0.09 -8.86 13.84
N VAL A 78 0.15 -9.57 12.73
CA VAL A 78 0.31 -11.05 12.74
C VAL A 78 1.73 -11.47 13.09
N SER A 79 2.71 -10.65 12.72
CA SER A 79 4.08 -10.84 13.13
C SER A 79 4.28 -10.18 14.49
N HIS A 80 4.97 -10.83 15.44
CA HIS A 80 5.32 -10.27 16.76
C HIS A 80 6.28 -9.04 16.70
N LEU A 81 6.23 -8.28 15.61
CA LEU A 81 7.07 -7.12 15.28
C LEU A 81 6.51 -5.81 15.86
N GLU A 82 5.47 -5.84 16.70
CA GLU A 82 4.85 -4.63 17.28
C GLU A 82 5.88 -3.74 18.02
N GLU A 83 6.88 -4.32 18.69
CA GLU A 83 7.94 -3.55 19.37
C GLU A 83 8.97 -2.96 18.40
N ASP A 84 9.18 -3.59 17.24
CA ASP A 84 10.19 -3.21 16.25
C ASP A 84 9.67 -2.15 15.25
N VAL A 85 8.35 -2.11 15.00
CA VAL A 85 7.72 -1.15 14.06
C VAL A 85 7.73 0.29 14.61
N ALA A 86 7.98 0.49 15.90
CA ALA A 86 8.08 1.81 16.51
C ALA A 86 9.33 2.59 16.07
N ASP A 87 10.39 1.91 15.61
CA ASP A 87 11.58 2.58 15.06
C ASP A 87 11.33 2.97 13.59
N PRO A 88 11.45 4.27 13.22
CA PRO A 88 11.27 4.72 11.85
C PRO A 88 12.21 4.03 10.84
N ILE A 89 13.40 3.60 11.26
CA ILE A 89 14.34 2.88 10.38
C ILE A 89 13.80 1.49 10.08
N THR A 90 13.29 0.79 11.09
CA THR A 90 12.69 -0.54 10.95
C THR A 90 11.39 -0.50 10.16
N GLY A 91 10.56 0.53 10.37
CA GLY A 91 9.38 0.78 9.56
C GLY A 91 9.71 1.02 8.09
N LEU A 92 10.82 1.71 7.79
CA LEU A 92 11.28 1.93 6.42
C LEU A 92 11.75 0.64 5.75
N THR A 93 12.54 -0.20 6.44
CA THR A 93 12.99 -1.49 5.91
C THR A 93 11.83 -2.46 5.72
N LEU A 94 10.91 -2.56 6.68
CA LEU A 94 9.70 -3.38 6.54
C LEU A 94 8.82 -2.90 5.39
N GLY A 95 8.63 -1.58 5.26
CA GLY A 95 7.92 -0.97 4.14
C GLY A 95 8.56 -1.29 2.79
N ALA A 96 9.89 -1.18 2.68
CA ALA A 96 10.63 -1.54 1.47
C ALA A 96 10.51 -3.05 1.14
N CYS A 97 10.65 -3.93 2.14
CA CYS A 97 10.44 -5.37 1.99
C CYS A 97 9.01 -5.68 1.53
N PHE A 98 8.01 -4.98 2.08
CA PHE A 98 6.63 -5.11 1.65
C PHE A 98 6.43 -4.67 0.20
N GLY A 99 6.96 -3.51 -0.19
CA GLY A 99 6.92 -3.04 -1.58
C GLY A 99 7.56 -4.04 -2.54
N LEU A 100 8.70 -4.63 -2.15
CA LEU A 100 9.37 -5.68 -2.91
C LEU A 100 8.53 -6.97 -3.02
N ALA A 101 7.90 -7.40 -1.93
CA ALA A 101 7.03 -8.57 -1.92
C ALA A 101 5.78 -8.35 -2.80
N VAL A 102 5.15 -7.17 -2.70
CA VAL A 102 4.02 -6.78 -3.56
C VAL A 102 4.44 -6.71 -5.03
N TRP A 103 5.64 -6.20 -5.32
CA TRP A 103 6.16 -6.22 -6.68
C TRP A 103 6.36 -7.63 -7.21
N GLY A 104 7.00 -8.50 -6.42
CA GLY A 104 7.25 -9.89 -6.81
C GLY A 104 5.95 -10.68 -7.03
N LEU A 105 5.02 -10.62 -6.08
CA LEU A 105 3.76 -11.36 -6.15
C LEU A 105 2.78 -10.74 -7.14
N GLY A 106 2.59 -9.42 -7.07
CA GLY A 106 1.59 -8.71 -7.87
C GLY A 106 2.06 -8.48 -9.30
N VAL A 107 3.24 -7.88 -9.49
CA VAL A 107 3.69 -7.45 -10.82
C VAL A 107 4.44 -8.55 -11.54
N ALA A 108 5.38 -9.21 -10.88
CA ALA A 108 6.21 -10.22 -11.55
C ALA A 108 5.46 -11.54 -11.81
N LEU A 109 4.45 -11.88 -10.99
CA LEU A 109 3.70 -13.14 -11.09
C LEU A 109 2.21 -12.95 -11.41
N ALA A 110 1.44 -12.22 -10.60
CA ALA A 110 -0.01 -12.14 -10.77
C ALA A 110 -0.42 -11.40 -12.06
N LEU A 111 0.25 -10.30 -12.39
CA LEU A 111 -0.01 -9.52 -13.60
C LEU A 111 0.17 -10.33 -14.89
N PRO A 112 1.30 -11.03 -15.13
CA PRO A 112 1.43 -11.84 -16.33
C PRO A 112 0.45 -13.03 -16.35
N LEU A 113 0.09 -13.61 -15.20
CA LEU A 113 -0.96 -14.64 -15.13
C LEU A 113 -2.34 -14.07 -15.51
N TRP A 114 -2.67 -12.87 -15.04
CA TRP A 114 -3.90 -12.16 -15.40
C TRP A 114 -3.95 -11.83 -16.90
N LEU A 115 -2.86 -11.29 -17.43
CA LEU A 115 -2.76 -10.94 -18.86
C LEU A 115 -2.87 -12.18 -19.77
N ARG A 116 -2.41 -13.35 -19.31
CA ARG A 116 -2.61 -14.62 -20.01
C ARG A 116 -4.08 -15.00 -20.15
N LEU A 117 -4.91 -14.71 -19.15
CA LEU A 117 -6.36 -14.93 -19.25
C LEU A 117 -7.01 -14.01 -20.31
N LEU A 118 -6.40 -12.86 -20.57
CA LEU A 118 -6.82 -11.90 -21.61
C LEU A 118 -6.20 -12.20 -22.99
N GLY A 119 -5.49 -13.32 -23.14
CA GLY A 119 -4.86 -13.74 -24.40
C GLY A 119 -3.49 -13.12 -24.67
N TRP A 120 -2.92 -12.35 -23.74
CA TRP A 120 -1.58 -11.78 -23.85
C TRP A 120 -0.55 -12.71 -23.19
N THR A 121 0.61 -12.92 -23.79
CA THR A 121 1.62 -13.89 -23.30
C THR A 121 2.93 -13.22 -22.86
N PRO A 122 2.91 -12.35 -21.84
CA PRO A 122 4.15 -11.77 -21.30
C PRO A 122 5.06 -12.84 -20.67
N PRO A 123 6.38 -12.56 -20.61
CA PRO A 123 7.33 -13.44 -19.92
C PRO A 123 6.99 -13.54 -18.43
N VAL A 124 7.21 -14.73 -17.86
CA VAL A 124 7.06 -15.00 -16.42
C VAL A 124 8.42 -15.42 -15.87
N PRO A 125 9.03 -14.66 -14.92
CA PRO A 125 8.49 -13.45 -14.29
C PRO A 125 8.51 -12.21 -15.20
N TYR A 126 7.52 -11.33 -15.04
CA TYR A 126 7.47 -10.05 -15.74
C TYR A 126 8.33 -9.01 -15.00
N LEU A 127 9.56 -8.83 -15.48
CA LEU A 127 10.52 -7.88 -14.91
C LEU A 127 10.28 -6.48 -15.47
N HIS A 128 9.62 -5.64 -14.68
CA HIS A 128 9.38 -4.24 -15.01
C HIS A 128 10.00 -3.34 -13.94
N TRP A 129 11.15 -2.74 -14.26
CA TRP A 129 11.96 -1.99 -13.29
C TRP A 129 11.27 -0.72 -12.79
N GLN A 130 10.50 -0.05 -13.64
CA GLN A 130 9.79 1.18 -13.28
C GLN A 130 8.72 0.91 -12.22
N SER A 131 8.04 -0.25 -12.27
CA SER A 131 7.04 -0.61 -11.25
C SER A 131 7.70 -1.05 -9.95
N LEU A 132 8.91 -1.63 -10.01
CA LEU A 132 9.70 -1.93 -8.81
C LEU A 132 10.03 -0.64 -8.07
N VAL A 133 10.59 0.35 -8.76
CA VAL A 133 10.94 1.65 -8.17
C VAL A 133 9.71 2.30 -7.55
N ALA A 134 8.59 2.31 -8.28
CA ALA A 134 7.36 2.92 -7.81
C ALA A 134 6.80 2.19 -6.56
N LEU A 135 6.85 0.84 -6.51
CA LEU A 135 6.41 0.07 -5.33
C LEU A 135 7.35 0.18 -4.13
N LEU A 136 8.65 0.36 -4.37
CA LEU A 136 9.60 0.68 -3.30
C LEU A 136 9.31 2.06 -2.72
N VAL A 137 9.07 3.08 -3.55
CA VAL A 137 8.67 4.42 -3.09
C VAL A 137 7.38 4.32 -2.28
N TYR A 138 6.39 3.57 -2.76
CA TYR A 138 5.16 3.30 -2.02
C TYR A 138 5.43 2.68 -0.64
N GLY A 139 6.22 1.61 -0.59
CA GLY A 139 6.56 0.90 0.63
C GLY A 139 7.30 1.79 1.64
N VAL A 140 8.26 2.59 1.17
CA VAL A 140 9.04 3.53 1.98
C VAL A 140 8.18 4.68 2.50
N LEU A 141 7.12 5.09 1.78
CA LEU A 141 6.19 6.12 2.27
C LEU A 141 5.21 5.56 3.31
N VAL A 142 4.71 4.34 3.08
CA VAL A 142 3.70 3.71 3.97
C VAL A 142 4.32 3.19 5.26
N GLY A 143 5.52 2.62 5.19
CA GLY A 143 6.23 2.03 6.33
C GLY A 143 6.35 2.96 7.56
N PRO A 144 6.99 4.14 7.44
CA PRO A 144 7.14 5.09 8.55
C PRO A 144 5.87 5.89 8.85
N ALA A 145 4.90 5.98 7.92
CA ALA A 145 3.65 6.70 8.14
C ALA A 145 2.77 6.05 9.22
N SER A 146 2.84 4.72 9.37
CA SER A 146 2.09 3.97 10.39
C SER A 146 2.50 4.34 11.83
N PRO A 147 3.78 4.24 12.24
CA PRO A 147 4.20 4.61 13.60
C PRO A 147 4.15 6.13 13.85
N LEU A 148 4.36 6.96 12.81
CA LEU A 148 4.23 8.41 12.95
C LEU A 148 2.79 8.84 13.23
N ALA A 149 1.80 8.24 12.56
CA ALA A 149 0.40 8.56 12.80
C ALA A 149 -0.03 8.20 14.24
N GLU A 150 0.40 7.04 14.77
CA GLU A 150 0.16 6.68 16.17
C GLU A 150 0.81 7.67 17.15
N ARG A 151 1.98 8.22 16.81
CA ARG A 151 2.70 9.16 17.67
C ARG A 151 2.04 10.55 17.73
N TYR A 152 1.37 10.98 16.66
CA TYR A 152 0.67 12.26 16.62
C TYR A 152 -0.73 12.21 17.25
N VAL A 153 -1.37 11.04 17.30
CA VAL A 153 -2.69 10.85 17.92
C VAL A 153 -2.60 10.70 19.45
N ARG A 154 -1.44 10.31 20.00
CA ARG A 154 -1.23 10.20 21.46
C ARG A 154 -1.03 11.53 22.21
N PHE A 155 -1.45 12.67 21.66
CA PHE A 155 -1.37 13.98 22.32
C PHE A 155 -2.74 14.50 22.76
#